data_AF-A0A165B4K8-F1
#
_entry.id   AF-A0A165B4K8-F1
#
_cell.length_a   1.000
_cell.length_b   1.000
_cell.length_c   1.000
_cell.angle_alpha   90.00
_cell.angle_beta   90.00
_cell.angle_gamma   90.00
#
_symmetry.space_group_name_H-M   'P 1'
#
loop_
_entity.id
_entity.type
_entity.pdbx_description
1 polymer ?
#
loop_
_entity_poly.entity_id
_entity_poly.type
_entity_poly.pdbx_seq_one_letter_code
_entity_poly.pdbx_strand_id
1 'polypeptide(L)'
;MSNSIKLSLGSNRLYDIPFLEDDGANYQQWKFRLETVLRIRKLWNITQGKEARPADSESDKQAEWDDKDQDAKAQITLTLKDTPLSGIMYEKTAKSV
;
A
#
# COMPACT_ATOMS: atom_id res chain seq x y z
N MET A 1 -38.21 -8.18 11.20
CA MET A 1 -37.02 -8.58 10.41
C MET A 1 -35.88 -7.69 10.86
N SER A 2 -35.06 -8.18 11.79
CA SER A 2 -33.98 -7.39 12.39
C SER A 2 -32.73 -7.51 11.53
N ASN A 3 -32.30 -6.41 10.92
CA ASN A 3 -31.03 -6.32 10.22
C ASN A 3 -29.90 -6.25 11.25
N SER A 4 -29.21 -7.36 11.45
CA SER A 4 -28.00 -7.43 12.28
C SER A 4 -26.86 -6.71 11.56
N ILE A 5 -26.46 -5.56 12.09
CA ILE A 5 -25.18 -4.91 11.76
C ILE A 5 -24.07 -5.81 12.33
N LYS A 6 -23.39 -6.57 11.47
CA LYS A 6 -22.15 -7.25 11.86
C LYS A 6 -21.06 -6.20 11.99
N LEU A 7 -20.81 -5.76 13.23
CA LEU A 7 -19.58 -5.09 13.61
C LEU A 7 -18.41 -6.07 13.37
N SER A 8 -17.63 -5.82 12.32
CA SER A 8 -16.42 -6.58 12.03
C SER A 8 -15.40 -6.30 13.13
N LEU A 9 -14.94 -7.37 13.78
CA LEU A 9 -13.86 -7.37 14.75
C LEU A 9 -12.63 -6.62 14.22
N GLY A 10 -11.96 -5.92 15.14
CA GLY A 10 -10.84 -5.03 14.90
C GLY A 10 -9.83 -5.57 13.89
N SER A 11 -9.89 -5.00 12.69
CA SER A 11 -8.79 -5.09 11.75
C SER A 11 -7.67 -4.21 12.30
N ASN A 12 -6.49 -4.78 12.56
CA ASN A 12 -5.26 -4.00 12.78
C ASN A 12 -4.85 -3.17 11.55
N ARG A 13 -5.67 -3.17 10.48
CA ARG A 13 -5.54 -2.21 9.38
C ARG A 13 -6.06 -0.87 9.90
N LEU A 14 -5.12 0.04 10.15
CA LEU A 14 -5.41 1.43 10.54
C LEU A 14 -6.44 2.11 9.61
N TYR A 15 -6.59 1.61 8.37
CA TYR A 15 -7.56 2.06 7.39
C TYR A 15 -8.22 0.88 6.67
N ASP A 16 -9.56 0.91 6.60
CA ASP A 16 -10.34 -0.08 5.83
C ASP A 16 -10.43 0.37 4.37
N ILE A 17 -9.53 -0.16 3.53
CA ILE A 17 -9.53 0.05 2.09
C ILE A 17 -10.09 -1.21 1.44
N PRO A 18 -11.24 -1.14 0.74
CA PRO A 18 -11.75 -2.27 -0.01
C PRO A 18 -10.72 -2.75 -1.03
N PHE A 19 -10.66 -4.05 -1.26
CA PHE A 19 -9.73 -4.63 -2.22
C PHE A 19 -9.99 -4.11 -3.64
N LEU A 20 -8.94 -3.97 -4.45
CA LEU A 20 -9.08 -3.81 -5.90
C LEU A 20 -9.72 -5.08 -6.46
N GLU A 21 -10.86 -4.94 -7.10
CA GLU A 21 -11.58 -6.05 -7.74
C GLU A 21 -10.76 -6.64 -8.89
N ASP A 22 -10.93 -7.93 -9.16
CA ASP A 22 -10.19 -8.64 -10.21
C ASP A 22 -10.45 -8.06 -11.62
N ASP A 23 -11.64 -7.51 -11.83
CA ASP A 23 -12.06 -6.84 -13.07
C ASP A 23 -11.69 -5.34 -13.09
N GLY A 24 -11.11 -4.81 -12.01
CA GLY A 24 -10.77 -3.40 -11.86
C GLY A 24 -11.96 -2.44 -11.77
N ALA A 25 -13.19 -2.93 -11.56
CA ALA A 25 -14.41 -2.11 -11.57
C ALA A 25 -14.38 -0.94 -10.56
N ASN A 26 -13.65 -1.11 -9.45
CA ASN A 26 -13.50 -0.11 -8.39
C ASN A 26 -12.14 0.61 -8.40
N TYR A 27 -11.36 0.52 -9.49
CA TYR A 27 -9.98 1.03 -9.54
C TYR A 27 -9.84 2.49 -9.13
N GLN A 28 -10.72 3.38 -9.61
CA GLN A 28 -10.62 4.82 -9.31
C GLN A 28 -10.84 5.11 -7.81
N GLN A 29 -11.83 4.46 -7.20
CA GLN A 29 -12.14 4.63 -5.78
C GLN A 29 -11.08 3.96 -4.90
N TRP A 30 -10.61 2.76 -5.28
CA TRP A 30 -9.51 2.07 -4.62
C TRP A 30 -8.25 2.94 -4.62
N LYS A 31 -7.87 3.46 -5.80
CA LYS A 31 -6.69 4.32 -5.99
C LYS A 31 -6.79 5.56 -5.11
N PHE A 32 -7.90 6.29 -5.15
CA PHE A 32 -8.09 7.50 -4.34
C PHE A 32 -7.95 7.23 -2.83
N ARG A 33 -8.50 6.11 -2.34
CA ARG A 33 -8.40 5.72 -0.92
C ARG A 33 -6.97 5.31 -0.56
N LEU A 34 -6.33 4.49 -1.38
CA LEU A 34 -4.95 4.06 -1.19
C LEU A 34 -3.98 5.24 -1.20
N GLU A 35 -4.13 6.17 -2.16
CA GLU A 35 -3.37 7.41 -2.21
C GLU A 35 -3.53 8.23 -0.93
N THR A 36 -4.75 8.39 -0.44
CA THR A 36 -5.04 9.11 0.80
C THR A 36 -4.31 8.50 1.99
N VAL A 37 -4.37 7.18 2.13
CA VAL A 37 -3.71 6.45 3.23
C VAL A 37 -2.18 6.52 3.13
N LEU A 38 -1.62 6.31 1.93
CA LEU A 38 -0.17 6.42 1.71
C LEU A 38 0.33 7.85 2.00
N ARG A 39 -0.45 8.89 1.72
CA ARG A 39 -0.10 10.28 2.03
C ARG A 39 -0.09 10.54 3.54
N ILE A 40 -1.10 10.10 4.28
CA ILE A 40 -1.16 10.28 5.74
C ILE A 40 -0.01 9.53 6.43
N ARG A 41 0.37 8.35 5.90
CA ARG A 41 1.52 7.57 6.39
C ARG A 41 2.88 8.07 5.87
N LYS A 42 2.92 9.14 5.06
CA LYS A 42 4.13 9.68 4.40
C LYS A 42 4.86 8.68 3.49
N LEU A 43 4.16 7.65 3.00
CA LEU A 43 4.70 6.60 2.13
C LEU A 43 4.54 6.93 0.64
N TRP A 44 3.66 7.86 0.30
CA TRP A 44 3.33 8.19 -1.10
C TRP A 44 4.53 8.65 -1.93
N ASN A 45 5.49 9.36 -1.34
CA ASN A 45 6.66 9.83 -2.09
C ASN A 45 7.60 8.70 -2.48
N ILE A 46 7.69 7.65 -1.66
CA ILE A 46 8.50 6.45 -1.92
C ILE A 46 7.89 5.65 -3.07
N THR A 47 6.57 5.44 -3.07
CA THR A 47 5.90 4.72 -4.17
C THR A 47 5.98 5.43 -5.51
N GLN A 48 6.14 6.76 -5.49
CA GLN A 48 6.34 7.57 -6.70
C GLN A 48 7.82 7.68 -7.12
N GLY A 49 8.77 7.14 -6.33
CA GLY A 49 10.21 7.32 -6.54
C GLY A 49 10.68 8.77 -6.37
N LYS A 50 9.90 9.61 -5.67
CA LYS A 50 10.26 11.01 -5.36
C LYS A 50 11.19 11.12 -4.15
N GLU A 51 11.15 10.12 -3.28
CA GLU A 51 12.08 9.95 -2.18
C GLU A 51 13.08 8.86 -2.58
N ALA A 52 14.28 9.28 -2.98
CA ALA A 52 15.34 8.36 -3.35
C ALA A 52 15.91 7.66 -2.10
N ARG A 53 16.31 6.40 -2.26
CA ARG A 53 17.02 5.66 -1.22
C ARG A 53 18.32 6.42 -0.86
N PRO A 54 18.57 6.72 0.43
CA PRO A 54 19.81 7.36 0.87
C PRO A 54 21.05 6.55 0.49
N ALA A 55 22.21 7.22 0.44
CA ALA A 55 23.48 6.57 0.14
C ALA A 55 23.86 5.55 1.24
N ASP A 56 24.61 4.51 0.87
CA ASP A 56 25.05 3.46 1.80
C ASP A 56 25.90 3.98 2.98
N SER A 57 26.42 5.20 2.89
CA SER A 57 27.12 5.89 3.97
C SER A 57 26.19 6.38 5.10
N GLU A 58 24.87 6.40 4.89
CA GLU A 58 23.87 6.88 5.85
C GLU A 58 22.96 5.73 6.33
N SER A 59 23.55 4.72 6.99
CA SER A 59 22.88 3.46 7.38
C SER A 59 21.54 3.65 8.09
N ASP A 60 21.45 4.62 9.00
CA ASP A 60 20.23 4.85 9.80
C ASP A 60 19.08 5.38 8.93
N LYS A 61 19.40 6.25 7.97
CA LYS A 61 18.41 6.79 7.02
C LYS A 61 18.03 5.75 5.97
N GLN A 62 18.97 4.88 5.60
CA GLN A 62 18.72 3.76 4.71
C GLN A 62 17.73 2.78 5.35
N ALA A 63 17.95 2.39 6.62
CA ALA A 63 17.03 1.52 7.34
C ALA A 63 15.62 2.13 7.43
N GLU A 64 15.51 3.43 7.76
CA GLU A 64 14.23 4.12 7.79
C GLU A 64 13.53 4.14 6.42
N TRP A 65 14.28 4.36 5.34
CA TRP A 65 13.73 4.34 3.98
C TRP A 65 13.29 2.94 3.57
N ASP A 66 14.11 1.92 3.85
CA ASP A 66 13.82 0.52 3.53
C ASP A 66 12.56 0.05 4.29
N ASP A 67 12.42 0.42 5.57
CA ASP A 67 11.22 0.14 6.36
C ASP A 67 9.97 0.79 5.74
N LYS A 68 10.06 2.05 5.31
CA LYS A 68 8.95 2.73 4.64
C LYS A 68 8.63 2.12 3.28
N ASP A 69 9.61 1.67 2.50
CA ASP A 69 9.38 0.96 1.23
C ASP A 69 8.63 -0.36 1.47
N GLN A 70 9.04 -1.13 2.49
CA GLN A 70 8.34 -2.36 2.87
C GLN A 70 6.92 -2.08 3.35
N ASP A 71 6.73 -1.04 4.17
CA ASP A 71 5.41 -0.61 4.64
C ASP A 71 4.49 -0.20 3.49
N ALA A 72 5.02 0.52 2.51
CA ALA A 72 4.28 0.92 1.32
C ALA A 72 3.89 -0.29 0.48
N LYS A 73 4.83 -1.23 0.28
CA LYS A 73 4.56 -2.49 -0.42
C LYS A 73 3.46 -3.29 0.27
N ALA A 74 3.57 -3.50 1.58
CA ALA A 74 2.59 -4.23 2.37
C ALA A 74 1.20 -3.57 2.30
N GLN A 75 1.14 -2.23 2.38
CA GLN A 75 -0.11 -1.50 2.29
C GLN A 75 -0.79 -1.67 0.92
N ILE A 76 -0.02 -1.70 -0.17
CA ILE A 76 -0.54 -1.92 -1.53
C ILE A 76 -1.02 -3.36 -1.67
N THR A 77 -0.16 -4.35 -1.37
CA THR A 77 -0.47 -5.78 -1.60
C THR A 77 -1.65 -6.26 -0.78
N LEU A 78 -1.83 -5.78 0.45
CA LEU A 78 -2.95 -6.13 1.32
C LEU A 78 -4.29 -5.51 0.90
N THR A 79 -4.32 -4.72 -0.19
CA THR A 79 -5.52 -4.08 -0.74
C THR A 79 -5.83 -4.55 -2.17
N LEU A 80 -5.22 -5.64 -2.62
CA LEU A 80 -5.47 -6.24 -3.93
C LEU A 80 -6.16 -7.61 -3.78
N LYS A 81 -7.03 -7.95 -4.74
CA LYS A 81 -7.42 -9.35 -4.97
C LYS A 81 -6.34 -10.12 -5.73
N ASP A 82 -6.52 -11.42 -5.88
CA ASP A 82 -5.50 -12.34 -6.41
C ASP A 82 -5.07 -12.01 -7.85
N THR A 83 -6.00 -11.57 -8.71
CA THR A 83 -5.66 -11.22 -10.11
C THR A 83 -4.73 -10.01 -10.17
N PRO A 84 -5.07 -8.83 -9.61
CA PRO A 84 -4.14 -7.70 -9.60
C PRO A 84 -2.89 -7.95 -8.74
N LEU A 85 -2.98 -8.76 -7.68
CA LEU A 85 -1.82 -9.14 -6.87
C LEU A 85 -0.79 -9.95 -7.70
N SER A 86 -1.25 -10.87 -8.54
CA SER A 86 -0.38 -11.69 -9.39
C SER A 86 0.49 -10.84 -10.34
N GLY A 87 -0.05 -9.71 -10.82
CA GLY A 87 0.69 -8.77 -11.65
C GLY A 87 1.76 -7.98 -10.91
N ILE A 88 1.63 -7.81 -9.59
CA ILE A 88 2.56 -7.04 -8.75
C ILE A 88 3.53 -7.95 -7.98
N MET A 89 3.23 -9.25 -7.85
CA MET A 89 4.02 -10.22 -7.07
C MET A 89 5.49 -10.30 -7.49
N TYR A 90 5.78 -10.07 -8.78
CA TYR A 90 7.13 -10.13 -9.34
C TYR A 90 7.77 -8.75 -9.56
N GLU A 91 7.05 -7.67 -9.27
CA GLU A 91 7.58 -6.31 -9.38
C GLU A 91 8.56 -6.04 -8.23
N LYS A 92 9.79 -5.68 -8.59
CA LYS A 92 10.78 -5.21 -7.61
C LYS A 92 10.37 -3.84 -7.13
N THR A 93 10.37 -3.63 -5.82
CA THR A 93 9.95 -2.36 -5.22
C THR A 93 10.82 -1.20 -5.67
N ALA A 94 10.23 0.00 -5.59
CA ALA A 94 10.71 1.30 -6.03
C ALA A 94 11.84 1.27 -7.08
N LYS A 95 11.42 1.30 -8.35
CA LYS A 95 12.15 1.80 -9.54
C LYS A 95 13.67 1.83 -9.35
N SER A 96 14.33 0.70 -9.53
CA SER A 96 15.76 0.66 -9.79
C SER A 96 16.01 1.37 -11.13
N VAL A 97 16.37 2.65 -11.07
CA VAL A 97 17.00 3.39 -12.18
C VAL A 97 18.32 3.92 -11.67
#